data_AF-A0A9D8X2F8-F1
#
_entry.id   AF-A0A9D8X2F8-F1
#
_cell.length_a   1.000
_cell.length_b   1.000
_cell.length_c   1.000
_cell.angle_alpha   90.00
_cell.angle_beta   90.00
_cell.angle_gamma   90.00
#
_symmetry.space_group_name_H-M   'P 1'
#
loop_
_entity.id
_entity.type
_entity.pdbx_description
1 polymer ?
#
loop_
_entity_poly.entity_id
_entity_poly.type
_entity_poly.pdbx_seq_one_letter_code
_entity_poly.pdbx_strand_id
1 'polypeptide(L)'
;MSNTYIRGLTWTTDALFRETNDRIAQRKAEGAKIVEMEQAGCIAVAQFRGFDYGALIYDGDDVSQEEWSNRGWRSREGIRYDLVMLCKKLVEII
;
A
#
# COMPACT_ATOMS: atom_id res chain seq x y z
N MET A 1 21.35 -5.06 8.33
CA MET A 1 20.06 -5.78 8.38
C MET A 1 19.74 -6.19 6.96
N SER A 2 19.69 -7.49 6.65
CA SER A 2 19.14 -7.94 5.36
C SER A 2 17.63 -7.73 5.43
N ASN A 3 17.15 -6.61 4.91
CA ASN A 3 15.72 -6.33 4.88
C ASN A 3 15.08 -7.22 3.82
N THR A 4 14.43 -8.29 4.26
CA THR A 4 13.57 -9.11 3.41
C THR A 4 12.36 -8.26 3.03
N TYR A 5 12.14 -8.04 1.74
CA TYR A 5 10.97 -7.35 1.21
C TYR A 5 10.30 -8.20 0.14
N ILE A 6 9.00 -8.00 -0.03
CA ILE A 6 8.20 -8.65 -1.05
C ILE A 6 7.98 -7.64 -2.18
N ARG A 7 8.12 -8.08 -3.43
CA ARG A 7 7.73 -7.29 -4.61
C ARG A 7 6.39 -7.80 -5.14
N GLY A 8 5.57 -6.90 -5.64
CA GLY A 8 4.33 -7.22 -6.32
C GLY A 8 3.55 -5.97 -6.67
N LEU A 9 2.37 -6.17 -7.27
CA LEU A 9 1.52 -5.06 -7.69
C LEU A 9 0.65 -4.57 -6.53
N THR A 10 0.15 -3.35 -6.67
CA THR A 10 -0.96 -2.84 -5.87
C THR A 10 -2.25 -2.90 -6.66
N TRP A 11 -3.36 -3.19 -6.00
CA TRP A 11 -4.70 -2.99 -6.55
C TRP A 11 -5.29 -1.70 -5.99
N THR A 12 -5.43 -0.68 -6.84
CA THR A 12 -6.16 0.55 -6.48
C THR A 12 -7.67 0.34 -6.65
N THR A 13 -8.45 0.60 -5.61
CA THR A 13 -9.92 0.48 -5.60
C THR A 13 -10.60 1.79 -5.22
N ASP A 14 -11.71 2.12 -5.88
CA ASP A 14 -12.56 3.28 -5.52
C ASP A 14 -13.70 2.90 -4.55
N ALA A 15 -13.84 1.60 -4.22
CA ALA A 15 -14.98 1.08 -3.49
C ALA A 15 -14.57 -0.03 -2.51
N LEU A 16 -14.13 0.36 -1.30
CA LEU A 16 -13.68 -0.58 -0.27
C LEU A 16 -14.74 -1.63 0.12
N PHE A 17 -16.03 -1.27 0.15
CA PHE A 17 -17.11 -2.23 0.41
C PHE A 17 -17.40 -3.20 -0.75
N ARG A 18 -16.66 -3.10 -1.86
CA ARG A 18 -16.76 -4.00 -3.02
C ARG A 18 -15.54 -4.91 -3.14
N GLU A 19 -14.74 -5.05 -2.09
CA GLU A 19 -13.66 -6.02 -1.97
C GLU A 19 -14.21 -7.43 -1.72
N THR A 20 -14.88 -8.01 -2.72
CA THR A 20 -15.47 -9.34 -2.62
C THR A 20 -14.43 -10.45 -2.77
N ASN A 21 -14.71 -11.64 -2.24
CA ASN A 21 -13.82 -12.81 -2.34
C ASN A 21 -13.36 -13.10 -3.78
N ASP A 22 -14.28 -13.05 -4.75
CA ASP A 22 -13.94 -13.27 -6.16
C ASP A 22 -12.97 -12.20 -6.70
N ARG A 23 -13.18 -10.93 -6.32
CA ARG A 23 -12.29 -9.83 -6.72
C ARG A 23 -10.92 -9.96 -6.06
N ILE A 24 -10.88 -10.30 -4.77
CA ILE A 24 -9.62 -10.54 -4.06
C ILE A 24 -8.85 -11.69 -4.71
N ALA A 25 -9.51 -12.81 -5.02
CA ALA A 25 -8.90 -13.95 -5.69
C ALA A 25 -8.35 -13.56 -7.08
N GLN A 26 -9.14 -12.83 -7.87
CA GLN A 26 -8.72 -12.31 -9.18
C GLN A 26 -7.48 -11.41 -9.06
N ARG A 27 -7.48 -10.44 -8.15
CA ARG A 27 -6.37 -9.49 -7.97
C ARG A 27 -5.10 -10.17 -7.46
N LYS A 28 -5.24 -11.17 -6.58
CA LYS A 28 -4.12 -12.03 -6.15
C LYS A 28 -3.52 -12.79 -7.34
N ALA A 29 -4.35 -13.33 -8.24
CA ALA A 29 -3.88 -14.03 -9.45
C ALA A 29 -3.16 -13.09 -10.43
N GLU A 30 -3.57 -11.81 -10.49
CA GLU A 30 -2.88 -10.74 -11.23
C GLU A 30 -1.56 -10.29 -10.58
N GLY A 31 -1.24 -10.79 -9.38
CA GLY A 31 0.01 -10.50 -8.68
C GLY A 31 -0.07 -9.35 -7.67
N ALA A 32 -1.28 -8.86 -7.36
CA ALA A 32 -1.47 -7.85 -6.32
C ALA A 32 -1.09 -8.41 -4.94
N LYS A 33 -0.39 -7.60 -4.14
CA LYS A 33 0.02 -7.93 -2.76
C LYS A 33 -0.68 -7.06 -1.72
N ILE A 34 -1.15 -5.89 -2.14
CA ILE A 34 -1.84 -4.92 -1.31
C ILE A 34 -3.03 -4.35 -2.09
N VAL A 35 -4.02 -3.86 -1.35
CA VAL A 35 -5.12 -3.04 -1.86
C VAL A 35 -5.07 -1.68 -1.17
N GLU A 36 -5.31 -0.62 -1.92
CA GLU A 36 -5.33 0.79 -1.48
C GLU A 36 -6.22 1.60 -2.43
N MET A 37 -6.33 2.92 -2.25
CA MET A 37 -7.33 3.72 -2.97
C MET A 37 -6.74 4.90 -3.76
N GLU A 38 -5.42 5.07 -3.83
CA GLU A 38 -4.79 6.31 -4.31
C GLU A 38 -3.67 6.12 -5.35
N GLN A 39 -2.96 4.98 -5.36
CA GLN A 39 -1.69 4.82 -6.06
C GLN A 39 -1.82 4.94 -7.58
N ALA A 40 -2.84 4.35 -8.19
CA ALA A 40 -3.06 4.50 -9.64
C ALA A 40 -3.21 5.97 -10.05
N GLY A 41 -3.92 6.77 -9.25
CA GLY A 41 -4.09 8.21 -9.48
C GLY A 41 -2.79 8.99 -9.28
N CYS A 42 -2.08 8.74 -8.18
CA CYS A 42 -0.80 9.40 -7.90
C CYS A 42 0.26 9.10 -8.97
N ILE A 43 0.37 7.84 -9.40
CA ILE A 43 1.31 7.42 -10.46
C ILE A 43 0.95 8.10 -11.78
N ALA A 44 -0.33 8.13 -12.17
CA ALA A 44 -0.77 8.79 -13.40
C ALA A 44 -0.42 10.29 -13.40
N VAL A 45 -0.63 10.99 -12.29
CA VAL A 45 -0.27 12.41 -12.15
C VAL A 45 1.24 12.62 -12.22
N ALA A 46 2.03 11.78 -11.54
CA ALA A 46 3.48 11.85 -11.55
C ALA A 46 4.05 11.68 -12.97
N GLN A 47 3.55 10.67 -13.69
CA GLN A 47 3.91 10.44 -15.09
C GLN A 47 3.52 11.61 -16.01
N PHE A 48 2.31 12.16 -15.83
CA PHE A 48 1.85 13.31 -16.61
C PHE A 48 2.67 14.58 -16.35
N ARG A 49 3.12 14.79 -15.11
CA ARG A 49 3.88 15.98 -14.70
C ARG A 49 5.39 15.82 -14.79
N GLY A 50 5.89 14.61 -15.02
CA GLY A 50 7.31 14.32 -15.19
C GLY A 50 8.14 14.42 -13.91
N PHE A 51 7.62 13.95 -12.78
CA PHE A 51 8.39 13.84 -11.53
C PHE A 51 8.41 12.41 -10.99
N ASP A 52 9.47 12.03 -10.29
CA ASP A 52 9.59 10.71 -9.67
C ASP A 52 8.64 10.54 -8.49
N TYR A 53 7.97 9.39 -8.42
CA TYR A 53 7.01 9.09 -7.37
C TYR A 53 7.28 7.72 -6.74
N GLY A 54 7.19 7.67 -5.42
CA GLY A 54 7.19 6.44 -4.65
C GLY A 54 6.34 6.60 -3.39
N ALA A 55 5.75 5.49 -2.94
CA ALA A 55 4.97 5.45 -1.71
C ALA A 55 5.48 4.33 -0.80
N LEU A 56 5.57 4.63 0.50
CA LEU A 56 5.66 3.62 1.54
C LEU A 56 4.27 3.43 2.14
N ILE A 57 3.74 2.22 2.02
CA ILE A 57 2.37 1.91 2.40
C ILE A 57 2.38 1.08 3.69
N TYR A 58 1.52 1.49 4.62
CA TYR A 58 1.33 0.84 5.89
C TYR A 58 -0.05 0.21 5.95
N ASP A 59 -0.08 -1.11 6.02
CA ASP A 59 -1.29 -1.89 5.94
C ASP A 59 -2.07 -1.89 7.28
N GLY A 60 -3.39 -1.70 7.19
CA GLY A 60 -4.28 -1.60 8.34
C GLY A 60 -4.96 -2.92 8.70
N ASP A 61 -5.25 -3.76 7.72
CA ASP A 61 -6.12 -4.94 7.82
C ASP A 61 -5.73 -6.03 6.80
N ASP A 62 -6.26 -7.24 6.95
CA ASP A 62 -6.10 -8.34 5.98
C ASP A 62 -7.44 -8.67 5.33
N VAL A 63 -7.65 -8.20 4.10
CA VAL A 63 -8.88 -8.41 3.32
C VAL A 63 -9.14 -9.87 2.93
N SER A 64 -8.22 -10.79 3.23
CA SER A 64 -8.44 -12.23 3.00
C SER A 64 -9.11 -12.96 4.15
N GLN A 65 -9.33 -12.27 5.27
CA GLN A 65 -10.08 -12.79 6.41
C GLN A 65 -11.59 -12.56 6.24
N GLU A 66 -12.41 -13.37 6.92
CA GLU A 66 -13.87 -13.19 6.92
C GLU A 66 -14.31 -11.99 7.77
N GLU A 67 -13.55 -11.67 8.81
CA GLU A 67 -13.84 -10.58 9.73
C GLU A 67 -12.76 -9.50 9.67
N TRP A 68 -13.21 -8.25 9.67
CA TRP A 68 -12.32 -7.09 9.77
C TRP A 68 -11.57 -7.09 11.10
N SER A 69 -10.26 -6.83 11.04
CA SER A 69 -9.45 -6.61 12.23
C SER A 69 -8.82 -5.22 12.19
N ASN A 70 -9.02 -4.43 13.25
CA ASN A 70 -8.33 -3.15 13.38
C ASN A 70 -6.81 -3.31 13.51
N ARG A 71 -6.32 -4.50 13.88
CA ARG A 71 -4.89 -4.85 14.10
C ARG A 71 -4.07 -3.82 14.90
N GLY A 72 -4.74 -2.98 15.70
CA GLY A 72 -4.16 -1.82 16.38
C GLY A 72 -3.46 -0.84 15.45
N TRP A 73 -3.83 -0.72 14.17
CA TRP A 73 -3.02 -0.02 13.17
C TRP A 73 -2.77 1.46 13.54
N ARG A 74 -3.72 2.09 14.24
CA ARG A 74 -3.63 3.48 14.71
C ARG A 74 -2.63 3.71 15.83
N SER A 75 -2.43 2.74 16.73
CA SER A 75 -1.59 2.90 17.92
C SER A 75 -0.13 2.48 17.72
N ARG A 76 0.26 2.10 16.49
CA ARG A 76 1.65 1.69 16.18
C ARG A 76 2.56 2.91 15.94
N GLU A 77 2.75 3.72 16.98
CA GLU A 77 3.48 4.99 16.91
C GLU A 77 4.89 4.84 16.34
N GLY A 78 5.65 3.82 16.78
CA GLY A 78 7.01 3.58 16.29
C GLY A 78 7.06 3.32 14.77
N ILE A 79 6.19 2.44 14.26
CA ILE A 79 6.15 2.13 12.81
C ILE A 79 5.75 3.37 12.00
N ARG A 80 4.75 4.12 12.49
CA ARG A 80 4.29 5.35 11.83
C ARG A 80 5.39 6.43 11.81
N TYR A 81 6.12 6.57 12.90
CA TYR A 81 7.28 7.46 12.98
C TYR A 81 8.37 7.02 12.00
N ASP A 82 8.74 5.74 12.01
CA ASP A 82 9.79 5.18 11.15
C ASP A 82 9.47 5.35 9.66
N LEU A 83 8.21 5.19 9.25
CA LEU A 83 7.77 5.42 7.88
C LEU A 83 7.98 6.88 7.44
N VAL A 84 7.59 7.83 8.28
CA VAL A 84 7.77 9.26 7.98
C VAL A 84 9.26 9.60 7.90
N MET A 85 10.06 9.09 8.85
CA MET A 85 11.50 9.33 8.87
C MET A 85 12.20 8.65 7.70
N LEU A 86 11.72 7.50 7.25
CA LEU A 86 12.25 6.82 6.07
C LEU A 86 11.90 7.58 4.79
N CYS A 87 10.66 8.06 4.63
CA CYS A 87 10.30 8.95 3.53
C CYS A 87 11.20 10.19 3.48
N LYS A 88 11.43 10.85 4.62
CA LYS A 88 12.34 12.00 4.70
C LYS A 88 13.74 11.67 4.17
N LYS A 89 14.32 10.54 4.61
CA LYS A 89 15.64 10.10 4.16
C LYS A 89 15.68 9.74 2.68
N LEU A 90 14.62 9.12 2.16
CA LEU A 90 14.57 8.72 0.75
C LEU A 90 14.58 9.95 -0.16
N VAL A 91 13.84 11.01 0.18
CA VAL A 91 13.81 12.29 -0.56
C VAL A 91 15.18 12.99 -0.63
N GLU A 92 16.13 12.64 0.24
CA GLU A 92 17.51 13.17 0.16
C GLU A 92 18.37 12.42 -0.87
N ILE A 93 17.90 11.29 -1.41
CA ILE A 93 18.64 10.37 -2.28
C ILE A 93 18.06 10.31 -3.71
N ILE A 94 16.77 10.59 -3.88
CA ILE A 94 16.10 10.77 -5.19
C ILE A 94 16.11 12.23 -5.60
#